data_AF-A0A1X1MY00-F1
#
_entry.id   AF-A0A1X1MY00-F1
#
_cell.length_a   1.000
_cell.length_b   1.000
_cell.length_c   1.000
_cell.angle_alpha   90.00
_cell.angle_beta   90.00
_cell.angle_gamma   90.00
#
_symmetry.space_group_name_H-M   'P 1'
#
loop_
_entity.id
_entity.type
_entity.pdbx_description
1 polymer ?
#
loop_
_entity_poly.entity_id
_entity_poly.type
_entity_poly.pdbx_seq_one_letter_code
_entity_poly.pdbx_strand_id
1 'polypeptide(L)'
;MDAFDILTENQIKSWEKRKAEGKDTPAKNPTSGKRSSFEAMLYRSILDLYKQMASVEAGTKQYAQLDRRAENLKAQLLVSMERQKMFINSQIFSQQLLNRKAEILGKQKVDTKVLHP
;
A
#
# COMPACT_ATOMS: atom_id res chain seq x y z
N MET A 1 11.13 4.67 -3.72
CA MET A 1 10.85 3.23 -3.89
C MET A 1 9.38 3.00 -3.63
N ASP A 2 8.69 2.33 -4.56
CA ASP A 2 7.31 1.88 -4.39
C ASP A 2 7.30 0.64 -3.46
N ALA A 3 6.29 0.47 -2.61
CA ALA A 3 6.17 -0.68 -1.72
C ALA A 3 6.20 -2.02 -2.48
N PHE A 4 5.79 -2.00 -3.75
CA PHE A 4 5.80 -3.14 -4.66
C PHE A 4 7.20 -3.48 -5.21
N ASP A 5 8.14 -2.53 -5.21
CA ASP A 5 9.53 -2.81 -5.57
C ASP A 5 10.16 -3.76 -4.53
N ILE A 6 9.83 -3.56 -3.25
CA ILE A 6 10.28 -4.40 -2.13
C ILE A 6 9.69 -5.82 -2.22
N LEU A 7 8.43 -5.95 -2.67
CA LEU A 7 7.83 -7.26 -2.91
C LEU A 7 8.52 -8.01 -4.04
N THR A 8 8.85 -7.29 -5.11
CA THR A 8 9.53 -7.84 -6.28
C THR A 8 10.95 -8.30 -5.92
N GLU A 9 11.72 -7.49 -5.17
CA GLU A 9 13.03 -7.88 -4.67
C GLU A 9 12.99 -9.12 -3.76
N ASN A 10 12.02 -9.20 -2.85
CA ASN A 10 11.88 -10.36 -1.98
C ASN A 10 11.50 -11.64 -2.74
N GLN A 11 10.66 -11.52 -3.78
CA GLN A 11 10.30 -12.65 -4.64
C GLN A 11 11.49 -13.12 -5.47
N ILE A 12 12.29 -12.20 -6.00
CA ILE A 12 13.53 -12.52 -6.74
C ILE A 12 14.53 -13.22 -5.82
N LYS A 13 14.83 -12.67 -4.63
CA LYS A 13 15.74 -13.30 -3.66
C LYS A 13 15.27 -14.69 -3.22
N SER A 14 13.96 -14.86 -3.01
CA SER A 14 13.38 -16.15 -2.63
C SER A 14 13.42 -17.17 -3.78
N TRP A 15 13.37 -16.71 -5.02
CA TRP A 15 13.56 -17.55 -6.20
C TRP A 15 15.04 -17.94 -6.36
N GLU A 16 15.97 -16.97 -6.28
CA GLU A 16 17.41 -17.22 -6.33
C GLU A 16 17.85 -18.23 -5.26
N LYS A 17 17.34 -18.10 -4.03
CA LYS A 17 17.62 -19.05 -2.95
C LYS A 17 17.12 -20.46 -3.25
N ARG A 18 15.91 -20.61 -3.80
CA ARG A 18 15.35 -21.94 -4.17
C ARG A 18 16.09 -22.59 -5.34
N LYS A 19 16.53 -21.77 -6.30
CA LYS A 19 17.39 -22.18 -7.42
C LYS A 19 18.75 -22.67 -6.91
N ALA A 20 19.36 -21.95 -5.96
CA ALA A 20 20.63 -22.35 -5.34
C ALA A 20 20.52 -23.63 -4.50
N GLU A 21 19.36 -23.89 -3.88
CA GLU A 21 19.09 -25.10 -3.09
C GLU A 21 18.68 -26.32 -3.95
N GLY A 22 18.63 -26.21 -5.29
CA GLY A 22 18.31 -27.32 -6.18
C GLY A 22 16.86 -27.82 -6.10
N LYS A 23 15.95 -27.06 -5.49
CA LYS A 23 14.52 -27.42 -5.29
C LYS A 23 13.61 -26.93 -6.42
N ASP A 24 14.12 -26.85 -7.65
CA ASP A 24 13.33 -26.34 -8.77
C ASP A 24 12.30 -27.39 -9.23
N THR A 25 11.05 -27.15 -8.84
CA THR A 25 9.90 -27.53 -9.66
C THR A 25 9.67 -26.39 -10.67
N PRO A 26 9.21 -26.67 -11.90
CA PRO A 26 9.08 -25.67 -12.97
C PRO A 26 7.87 -24.74 -12.73
N ALA A 27 7.81 -24.09 -11.57
CA ALA A 27 6.92 -22.98 -11.35
C ALA A 27 7.61 -21.74 -11.92
N LYS A 28 7.22 -21.41 -13.16
CA LYS A 28 7.43 -20.14 -13.89
C LYS A 28 8.39 -19.17 -13.19
N ASN A 29 9.54 -18.95 -13.83
CA ASN A 29 10.43 -17.81 -13.60
C ASN A 29 9.56 -16.61 -13.19
N PRO A 30 9.81 -15.93 -12.05
CA PRO A 30 9.06 -14.73 -11.68
C PRO A 30 9.48 -13.61 -12.63
N THR A 31 9.14 -13.75 -13.91
CA THR A 31 8.97 -12.64 -14.83
C THR A 31 8.15 -11.61 -14.08
N SER A 32 8.63 -10.37 -14.12
CA SER A 32 8.06 -9.10 -13.65
C SER A 32 6.64 -8.84 -14.17
N GLY A 33 5.78 -9.85 -14.04
CA GLY A 33 4.55 -10.05 -14.77
C GLY A 33 3.42 -9.36 -14.05
N LYS A 34 3.06 -8.19 -14.59
CA LYS A 34 1.82 -7.44 -14.39
C LYS A 34 1.41 -7.27 -12.92
N ARG A 35 1.68 -6.06 -12.42
CA ARG A 35 1.19 -5.38 -11.20
C ARG A 35 -0.34 -5.46 -11.00
N SER A 36 -0.88 -6.67 -10.84
CA SER A 36 -2.29 -6.97 -10.57
C SER A 36 -2.41 -8.00 -9.44
N SER A 37 -1.57 -7.90 -8.41
CA SER A 37 -1.83 -8.65 -7.17
C SER A 37 -2.99 -7.99 -6.43
N PHE A 38 -3.76 -8.79 -5.72
CA PHE A 38 -4.87 -8.32 -4.89
C PHE A 38 -4.43 -7.21 -3.91
N GLU A 39 -3.21 -7.30 -3.39
CA GLU A 39 -2.56 -6.32 -2.52
C GLU A 39 -2.32 -4.98 -3.23
N ALA A 40 -1.92 -5.01 -4.51
CA ALA A 40 -1.74 -3.81 -5.33
C ALA A 40 -3.05 -3.08 -5.57
N MET A 41 -4.14 -3.83 -5.76
CA MET A 41 -5.48 -3.26 -5.85
C MET A 41 -5.89 -2.60 -4.54
N LEU A 42 -5.76 -3.32 -3.41
CA LEU A 42 -6.09 -2.81 -2.08
C LEU A 42 -5.30 -1.53 -1.75
N TYR A 43 -3.98 -1.53 -1.99
CA TYR A 43 -3.13 -0.37 -1.73
C TYR A 43 -3.57 0.86 -2.54
N ARG A 44 -3.86 0.70 -3.84
CA ARG A 44 -4.36 1.79 -4.69
C ARG A 44 -5.71 2.32 -4.21
N SER A 45 -6.65 1.43 -3.89
CA SER A 45 -7.96 1.80 -3.37
C SER A 45 -7.87 2.59 -2.06
N ILE A 46 -6.93 2.23 -1.16
CA ILE A 46 -6.68 3.00 0.07
C ILE A 46 -6.18 4.42 -0.26
N LEU A 47 -5.22 4.56 -1.19
CA LEU A 47 -4.72 5.87 -1.60
C LEU A 47 -5.80 6.74 -2.23
N ASP A 48 -6.70 6.16 -3.03
CA ASP A 48 -7.81 6.91 -3.62
C ASP A 48 -8.84 7.34 -2.58
N LEU A 49 -9.06 6.55 -1.52
CA LEU A 49 -9.86 6.99 -0.38
C LEU A 49 -9.19 8.15 0.36
N TYR A 50 -7.87 8.14 0.57
CA TYR A 50 -7.17 9.28 1.17
C TYR A 50 -7.27 10.55 0.34
N LYS A 51 -7.21 10.45 -1.00
CA LYS A 51 -7.45 11.61 -1.89
C LYS A 51 -8.88 12.12 -1.78
N GLN A 52 -9.87 11.24 -1.72
CA GLN A 52 -11.26 11.63 -1.51
C GLN A 52 -11.45 12.30 -0.13
N MET A 53 -10.79 11.79 0.91
CA MET A 53 -10.81 12.41 2.23
C MET A 53 -10.22 13.81 2.22
N ALA A 54 -9.19 14.08 1.41
CA ALA A 54 -8.68 15.45 1.26
C ALA A 54 -9.77 16.37 0.69
N SER A 55 -10.56 15.94 -0.29
CA SER A 55 -11.64 16.77 -0.84
C SER A 55 -12.84 16.98 0.10
N VAL A 56 -12.85 16.37 1.29
CA VAL A 56 -13.98 16.40 2.24
C VAL A 56 -13.53 17.07 3.53
N GLU A 57 -14.35 17.98 4.06
CA GLU A 57 -14.07 18.65 5.33
C GLU A 57 -13.92 17.63 6.48
N ALA A 58 -12.84 17.80 7.25
CA ALA A 58 -12.54 16.96 8.40
C ALA A 58 -13.65 17.05 9.46
N GLY A 59 -14.05 15.92 10.03
CA GLY A 59 -15.10 15.85 11.06
C GLY A 59 -16.52 15.67 10.52
N THR A 60 -16.72 15.71 9.20
CA THR A 60 -18.01 15.36 8.59
C THR A 60 -18.29 13.86 8.67
N LYS A 61 -19.58 13.48 8.60
CA LYS A 61 -19.98 12.06 8.52
C LYS A 61 -19.35 11.37 7.30
N GLN A 62 -19.23 12.07 6.18
CA GLN A 62 -18.62 11.54 4.96
C GLN A 62 -17.12 11.29 5.15
N TYR A 63 -16.39 12.20 5.81
CA TYR A 63 -14.99 11.99 6.18
C TYR A 63 -14.82 10.73 7.04
N ALA A 64 -15.65 10.57 8.08
CA ALA A 64 -15.60 9.39 8.95
C ALA A 64 -15.92 8.08 8.22
N GLN A 65 -16.83 8.11 7.24
CA GLN A 65 -17.14 6.95 6.40
C GLN A 65 -15.96 6.57 5.49
N LEU A 66 -15.32 7.55 4.87
CA LEU A 66 -14.15 7.32 4.02
C LEU A 66 -12.96 6.79 4.82
N ASP A 67 -12.73 7.34 6.02
CA ASP A 67 -11.67 6.88 6.94
C ASP A 67 -11.90 5.42 7.36
N ARG A 68 -13.13 5.08 7.76
CA ARG A 68 -13.49 3.70 8.12
C ARG A 68 -13.31 2.74 6.96
N ARG A 69 -13.66 3.14 5.73
CA ARG A 69 -13.43 2.32 4.53
C ARG A 69 -11.93 2.11 4.28
N ALA A 70 -11.11 3.14 4.46
CA ALA A 70 -9.67 3.04 4.27
C ALA A 70 -9.03 2.11 5.30
N GLU A 71 -9.42 2.21 6.58
CA GLU A 71 -8.93 1.30 7.63
C GLU A 71 -9.38 -0.15 7.41
N ASN A 72 -10.60 -0.37 6.93
CA ASN A 72 -11.07 -1.72 6.57
C ASN A 72 -10.23 -2.35 5.45
N LEU A 73 -9.93 -1.59 4.39
CA LEU A 73 -9.09 -2.07 3.28
C LEU A 73 -7.65 -2.29 3.73
N LYS A 74 -7.13 -1.43 4.61
CA LYS A 74 -5.81 -1.61 5.22
C LYS A 74 -5.75 -2.90 6.04
N ALA A 75 -6.77 -3.19 6.85
CA ALA A 75 -6.84 -4.45 7.59
C ALA A 75 -6.83 -5.67 6.65
N GLN A 76 -7.59 -5.62 5.54
CA GLN A 76 -7.58 -6.69 4.54
C GLN A 76 -6.20 -6.87 3.88
N LEU A 77 -5.50 -5.76 3.59
CA LEU A 77 -4.15 -5.79 3.02
C LEU A 77 -3.17 -6.47 3.97
N LEU A 78 -3.19 -6.08 5.25
CA LEU A 78 -2.31 -6.64 6.27
C LEU A 78 -2.58 -8.13 6.49
N VAL A 79 -3.86 -8.53 6.60
CA VAL A 79 -4.25 -9.94 6.73
C VAL A 79 -3.81 -10.76 5.52
N SER A 80 -3.95 -10.24 4.29
CA SER A 80 -3.49 -10.93 3.08
C SER A 80 -1.97 -11.17 3.12
N MET A 81 -1.20 -10.16 3.53
CA MET A 81 0.26 -10.25 3.65
C MET A 81 0.68 -11.22 4.77
N GLU A 82 0.01 -11.20 5.92
CA GLU A 82 0.28 -12.14 7.02
C GLU A 82 0.02 -13.59 6.60
N ARG A 83 -1.09 -13.85 5.87
CA ARG A 83 -1.39 -15.19 5.32
C ARG A 83 -0.32 -15.69 4.35
N GLN A 84 0.33 -14.78 3.63
CA GLN A 84 1.45 -15.08 2.74
C GLN A 84 2.80 -15.14 3.47
N LYS A 85 2.82 -15.07 4.81
CA LYS A 85 4.02 -15.02 5.66
C LYS A 85 4.92 -13.80 5.38
N MET A 86 4.34 -12.71 4.87
CA MET A 86 5.04 -11.48 4.48
C MET A 86 4.98 -10.43 5.59
N PHE A 87 5.34 -10.80 6.82
CA PHE A 87 5.19 -9.95 8.01
C PHE A 87 6.02 -8.66 7.94
N ILE A 88 7.27 -8.73 7.46
CA ILE A 88 8.11 -7.54 7.30
C ILE A 88 7.49 -6.56 6.28
N ASN A 89 6.92 -7.09 5.20
CA ASN A 89 6.28 -6.28 4.19
C ASN A 89 4.99 -5.64 4.72
N SER A 90 4.18 -6.34 5.52
CA SER A 90 2.96 -5.76 6.11
C SER A 90 3.28 -4.54 6.98
N GLN A 91 4.35 -4.58 7.78
CA GLN A 91 4.82 -3.44 8.56
C GLN A 91 5.28 -2.26 7.68
N ILE A 92 6.06 -2.54 6.63
CA ILE A 92 6.52 -1.52 5.68
C ILE A 92 5.33 -0.84 4.99
N PHE A 93 4.36 -1.63 4.50
CA PHE A 93 3.16 -1.11 3.84
C PHE A 93 2.31 -0.28 4.81
N SER A 94 2.15 -0.71 6.07
CA SER A 94 1.44 0.05 7.10
C SER A 94 2.08 1.43 7.32
N GLN A 95 3.41 1.48 7.48
CA GLN A 95 4.13 2.74 7.67
C GLN A 95 4.03 3.65 6.44
N GLN A 96 4.13 3.09 5.24
CA GLN A 96 3.97 3.87 4.01
C GLN A 96 2.57 4.46 3.87
N LEU A 97 1.52 3.70 4.20
CA LEU A 97 0.14 4.20 4.19
C LEU A 97 -0.06 5.35 5.19
N LEU A 98 0.51 5.25 6.39
CA LEU A 98 0.48 6.33 7.37
C LEU A 98 1.18 7.60 6.85
N ASN A 99 2.37 7.46 6.27
CA ASN A 99 3.11 8.57 5.71
C ASN A 99 2.36 9.22 4.54
N ARG A 100 1.72 8.42 3.66
CA ARG A 100 0.92 8.95 2.54
C ARG A 100 -0.37 9.59 2.99
N LYS A 101 -1.06 9.06 4.01
CA LYS A 101 -2.22 9.71 4.63
C LYS A 101 -1.84 11.09 5.17
N ALA A 102 -0.73 11.17 5.91
CA ALA A 102 -0.22 12.42 6.46
C ALA A 102 0.19 13.42 5.36
N GLU A 103 0.81 12.97 4.28
CA GLU A 103 1.19 13.84 3.18
C GLU A 103 -0.03 14.37 2.41
N ILE A 104 -0.97 13.51 2.07
CA ILE A 104 -2.17 13.88 1.29
C ILE A 104 -3.04 14.85 2.09
N LEU A 105 -3.27 14.57 3.37
CA LEU A 105 -4.09 15.43 4.24
C LEU A 105 -3.31 16.63 4.77
N GLY A 106 -1.98 16.55 4.86
CA GLY A 106 -1.10 17.62 5.31
C GLY A 106 -0.84 18.68 4.24
N LYS A 107 -0.74 18.30 2.96
CA LYS A 107 -0.56 19.25 1.85
C LYS A 107 -1.69 20.30 1.77
N GLN A 108 -2.93 19.93 2.11
CA GLN A 108 -4.05 20.89 2.13
C GLN A 108 -3.95 21.98 3.20
N LYS A 109 -3.21 21.75 4.29
CA LYS A 109 -3.01 22.79 5.32
C LYS A 109 -2.08 23.91 4.85
N VAL A 110 -1.34 23.71 3.76
CA VAL A 110 -0.39 24.70 3.23
C VAL A 110 -1.02 25.57 2.14
N ASP A 111 -1.86 25.00 1.28
CA ASP A 111 -2.50 25.74 0.18
C ASP A 111 -3.58 26.75 0.62
N THR A 112 -4.07 26.69 1.86
CA THR A 112 -5.04 27.66 2.40
C THR A 112 -4.39 28.91 3.01
N LYS A 113 -3.06 29.07 2.93
CA LYS A 113 -2.33 30.21 3.51
C LYS A 113 -1.70 31.20 2.51
N VAL A 114 -1.96 31.09 1.21
CA VAL A 114 -1.57 32.15 0.27
C VAL A 114 -2.71 33.17 0.20
N LEU A 115 -2.69 34.03 1.22
CA LEU A 115 -3.52 35.22 1.38
C LEU A 115 -3.19 36.23 0.28
N HIS A 116 -4.24 36.84 -0.28
CA HIS A 116 -4.21 38.09 -1.03
C HIS A 116 -3.36 39.18 -0.35
N PRO A 117 -2.60 39.94 -1.13
CA PRO A 117 -2.56 41.40 -1.04
C PRO A 117 -3.39 42.06 -2.15
#